data_AF-A0A7L3XE20-F1
#
_entry.id   AF-A0A7L3XE20-F1
#
_cell.length_a   1.000
_cell.length_b   1.000
_cell.length_c   1.000
_cell.angle_alpha   90.00
_cell.angle_beta   90.00
_cell.angle_gamma   90.00
#
_symmetry.space_group_name_H-M   'P 1'
#
loop_
_entity.id
_entity.type
_entity.pdbx_description
1 polymer ?
#
loop_
_entity_poly.entity_id
_entity_poly.type
_entity_poly.pdbx_seq_one_letter_code
_entity_poly.pdbx_strand_id
1 'polypeptide(L)'
;GRPGGADGSSAPRGADGTAVFAMSDQKDVALEIQVTNLPSDPAEPQRDGDDAHEALLTATFPPELPYSALRPYDSRAPSPVVCLANQNGSQVECELGNPMKRGAQVRFFLILSTLGITIQTTDLAVELALSTISEQPGLEPVVARARVVIELPLSVTGVAVPSRLFFGGVVRGESQVGSAVRFEVTVSNRGQSLKTLGSAFLTLLWPHEISNGKWLLYPLHLQLAAPAGQGGACSPPANPLRLALVPPREGGAGMR
;
A
#
# COMPACT_ATOMS: atom_id res chain seq x y z
N GLY A 1 -34.85 10.62 5.30
CA GLY A 1 -33.40 10.50 5.45
C GLY A 1 -33.04 9.02 5.44
N ARG A 2 -32.14 8.61 4.55
CA ARG A 2 -31.64 7.22 4.47
C ARG A 2 -30.65 6.98 5.62
N PRO A 3 -30.71 5.86 6.35
CA PRO A 3 -29.60 5.41 7.17
C PRO A 3 -28.54 4.79 6.26
N GLY A 4 -27.29 5.25 6.40
CA GLY A 4 -26.13 4.74 5.67
C GLY A 4 -25.81 3.30 6.09
N GLY A 5 -25.73 2.41 5.11
CA GLY A 5 -25.19 1.07 5.28
C GLY A 5 -23.67 1.16 5.43
N ALA A 6 -23.12 0.43 6.40
CA ALA A 6 -21.71 0.12 6.41
C ALA A 6 -21.45 -0.90 5.29
N ASP A 7 -20.92 -0.42 4.16
CA ASP A 7 -20.44 -1.27 3.07
C ASP A 7 -19.17 -2.01 3.55
N GLY A 8 -19.37 -3.16 4.19
CA GLY A 8 -18.33 -4.19 4.30
C GLY A 8 -18.19 -4.86 2.94
N SER A 9 -17.52 -4.22 1.99
CA SER A 9 -17.21 -4.87 0.70
C SER A 9 -16.26 -6.05 0.97
N SER A 10 -16.66 -7.26 0.55
CA SER A 10 -15.80 -8.43 0.62
C SER A 10 -14.54 -8.16 -0.22
N ALA A 11 -13.36 -8.52 0.30
CA ALA A 11 -12.12 -8.34 -0.44
C ALA A 11 -12.22 -8.99 -1.84
N PRO A 12 -11.86 -8.29 -2.92
CA PRO A 12 -11.88 -8.85 -4.26
C PRO A 12 -11.00 -10.10 -4.32
N ARG A 13 -11.43 -11.14 -5.04
CA ARG A 13 -10.66 -12.38 -5.19
C ARG A 13 -9.77 -12.30 -6.43
N GLY A 14 -8.52 -12.73 -6.30
CA GLY A 14 -7.60 -12.91 -7.41
C GLY A 14 -8.05 -14.05 -8.34
N ALA A 15 -7.35 -14.21 -9.46
CA ALA A 15 -7.65 -15.25 -10.45
C ALA A 15 -7.57 -16.70 -9.89
N ASP A 16 -6.88 -16.88 -8.76
CA ASP A 16 -6.75 -18.14 -8.02
C ASP A 16 -7.70 -18.27 -6.83
N GLY A 17 -8.63 -17.33 -6.65
CA GLY A 17 -9.61 -17.33 -5.56
C GLY A 17 -9.12 -16.73 -4.23
N THR A 18 -7.84 -16.35 -4.14
CA THR A 18 -7.23 -15.72 -2.95
C THR A 18 -7.78 -14.31 -2.75
N ALA A 19 -8.07 -13.90 -1.52
CA ALA A 19 -8.46 -12.52 -1.23
C ALA A 19 -7.30 -11.56 -1.57
N VAL A 20 -7.60 -10.48 -2.29
CA VAL A 20 -6.67 -9.40 -2.62
C VAL A 20 -7.05 -8.19 -1.79
N PHE A 21 -6.09 -7.71 -1.03
CA PHE A 21 -6.19 -6.56 -0.15
C PHE A 21 -5.40 -5.40 -0.76
N ALA A 22 -6.11 -4.42 -1.30
CA ALA A 22 -5.51 -3.18 -1.80
C ALA A 22 -5.41 -2.17 -0.65
N MET A 23 -4.20 -1.86 -0.21
CA MET A 23 -3.98 -0.82 0.78
C MET A 23 -3.79 0.55 0.13
N SER A 24 -4.71 1.45 0.44
CA SER A 24 -4.59 2.89 0.21
C SER A 24 -4.33 3.64 1.52
N ASP A 25 -5.28 3.55 2.46
CA ASP A 25 -5.37 4.41 3.65
C ASP A 25 -6.16 3.79 4.83
N GLN A 26 -6.62 2.55 4.68
CA GLN A 26 -7.42 1.84 5.67
C GLN A 26 -6.54 1.45 6.87
N LYS A 27 -6.91 1.92 8.06
CA LYS A 27 -6.18 1.67 9.32
C LYS A 27 -6.41 0.26 9.89
N ASP A 28 -7.54 -0.34 9.51
CA ASP A 28 -7.97 -1.63 10.01
C ASP A 28 -8.59 -2.45 8.87
N VAL A 29 -8.53 -3.77 9.00
CA VAL A 29 -9.23 -4.75 8.16
C VAL A 29 -10.09 -5.65 9.02
N ALA A 30 -11.25 -6.07 8.51
CA ALA A 30 -12.16 -6.97 9.20
C ALA A 30 -12.03 -8.39 8.65
N LEU A 31 -11.74 -9.36 9.53
CA LEU A 31 -11.80 -10.79 9.24
C LEU A 31 -13.14 -11.32 9.71
N GLU A 32 -14.00 -11.70 8.76
CA GLU A 32 -15.25 -12.39 9.07
C GLU A 32 -14.96 -13.83 9.49
N ILE A 33 -15.54 -14.23 10.62
CA ILE A 33 -15.43 -15.59 11.15
C ILE A 33 -16.82 -16.17 11.28
N GLN A 34 -16.99 -17.38 10.75
CA GLN A 34 -18.18 -18.20 10.91
C GLN A 34 -17.75 -19.56 11.46
N VAL A 35 -18.20 -19.88 12.67
CA VAL A 35 -17.99 -21.19 13.30
C VAL A 35 -19.32 -21.90 13.42
N THR A 36 -19.34 -23.20 13.13
CA THR A 36 -20.54 -24.02 13.14
C THR A 36 -20.33 -25.31 13.92
N ASN A 37 -21.32 -25.70 14.72
CA ASN A 37 -21.41 -27.04 15.29
C ASN A 37 -22.53 -27.81 14.57
N LEU A 38 -22.34 -28.01 13.26
CA LEU A 38 -23.28 -28.75 12.41
C LEU A 38 -22.78 -30.19 12.26
N PRO A 39 -23.67 -31.17 12.08
CA PRO A 39 -23.26 -32.51 11.71
C PRO A 39 -22.52 -32.48 10.37
N SER A 40 -21.51 -33.33 10.21
CA SER A 40 -20.72 -33.38 8.97
C SER A 40 -21.55 -33.82 7.78
N ASP A 41 -22.51 -34.73 8.00
CA ASP A 41 -23.51 -35.13 7.01
C ASP A 41 -24.93 -34.77 7.47
N PRO A 42 -25.61 -33.82 6.79
CA PRO A 42 -27.00 -33.47 7.08
C PRO A 42 -28.00 -34.64 6.93
N ALA A 43 -27.66 -35.67 6.14
CA ALA A 43 -28.50 -36.85 5.96
C ALA A 43 -28.35 -37.86 7.11
N GLU A 44 -27.23 -37.83 7.83
CA GLU A 44 -26.94 -38.70 8.99
C GLU A 44 -26.61 -37.87 10.25
N PRO A 45 -27.50 -36.96 10.70
CA PRO A 45 -27.17 -35.98 11.74
C PRO A 45 -26.91 -36.59 13.12
N GLN A 46 -27.21 -37.88 13.32
CA GLN A 46 -26.96 -38.61 14.57
C GLN A 46 -25.53 -39.16 14.66
N ARG A 47 -24.74 -39.11 13.58
CA ARG A 47 -23.37 -39.65 13.58
C ARG A 47 -22.37 -38.76 14.30
N ASP A 48 -22.60 -37.44 14.27
CA ASP A 48 -21.74 -36.43 14.90
C ASP A 48 -22.51 -35.12 15.14
N GLY A 49 -21.80 -34.05 15.51
CA GLY A 49 -22.37 -32.72 15.75
C GLY A 49 -23.12 -32.59 17.07
N ASP A 50 -22.76 -33.39 18.09
CA ASP A 50 -23.24 -33.23 19.46
C ASP A 50 -22.74 -31.92 20.09
N ASP A 51 -23.26 -31.61 21.28
CA ASP A 51 -22.83 -30.46 22.06
C ASP A 51 -21.30 -30.48 22.29
N ALA A 52 -20.61 -29.38 21.92
CA ALA A 52 -19.16 -29.24 22.10
C ALA A 52 -18.88 -28.48 23.41
N HIS A 53 -18.26 -29.13 24.39
CA HIS A 53 -17.96 -28.52 25.69
C HIS A 53 -16.68 -27.68 25.63
N GLU A 54 -16.69 -26.53 26.31
CA GLU A 54 -15.56 -25.59 26.31
C GLU A 54 -15.04 -25.29 24.90
N ALA A 55 -15.95 -24.95 23.99
CA ALA A 55 -15.60 -24.67 22.60
C ALA A 55 -14.90 -23.30 22.49
N LEU A 56 -13.70 -23.32 21.90
CA LEU A 56 -12.81 -22.17 21.78
C LEU A 56 -12.32 -22.02 20.33
N LEU A 57 -12.10 -20.77 19.93
CA LEU A 57 -11.35 -20.44 18.73
C LEU A 57 -10.08 -19.68 19.12
N THR A 58 -8.93 -20.19 18.72
CA THR A 58 -7.65 -19.50 18.80
C THR A 58 -7.29 -18.97 17.42
N ALA A 59 -7.16 -17.65 17.29
CA ALA A 59 -6.68 -17.02 16.06
C ALA A 59 -5.28 -16.44 16.27
N THR A 60 -4.35 -16.79 15.37
CA THR A 60 -2.94 -16.38 15.40
C THR A 60 -2.67 -15.45 14.23
N PHE A 61 -2.14 -14.27 14.53
CA PHE A 61 -1.92 -13.19 13.58
C PHE A 61 -0.44 -12.95 13.30
N PRO A 62 -0.08 -12.58 12.07
CA PRO A 62 1.27 -12.17 11.75
C PRO A 62 1.54 -10.78 12.35
N PRO A 63 2.80 -10.40 12.60
CA PRO A 63 3.16 -9.13 13.24
C PRO A 63 2.70 -7.89 12.43
N GLU A 64 2.41 -8.06 11.14
CA GLU A 64 1.88 -7.02 10.26
C GLU A 64 0.40 -6.71 10.51
N LEU A 65 -0.36 -7.65 11.08
CA LEU A 65 -1.81 -7.57 11.32
C LEU A 65 -2.22 -7.85 12.78
N PRO A 66 -1.72 -7.11 13.78
CA PRO A 66 -2.10 -7.36 15.17
C PRO A 66 -3.60 -7.13 15.40
N TYR A 67 -4.19 -7.93 16.29
CA TYR A 67 -5.56 -7.80 16.73
C TYR A 67 -5.83 -6.42 17.36
N SER A 68 -6.98 -5.83 17.01
CA SER A 68 -7.41 -4.51 17.45
C SER A 68 -8.72 -4.57 18.23
N ALA A 69 -9.76 -5.22 17.68
CA ALA A 69 -11.08 -5.26 18.32
C ALA A 69 -11.96 -6.42 17.85
N LEU A 70 -13.00 -6.71 18.64
CA LEU A 70 -14.09 -7.61 18.29
C LEU A 70 -15.33 -6.80 17.86
N ARG A 71 -16.01 -7.25 16.80
CA ARG A 71 -17.29 -6.69 16.37
C ARG A 71 -18.34 -7.78 16.14
N PRO A 72 -19.59 -7.59 16.61
CA PRO A 72 -20.67 -8.51 16.33
C PRO A 72 -20.99 -8.51 14.83
N TYR A 73 -21.52 -9.62 14.32
CA TYR A 73 -22.00 -9.68 12.93
C TYR A 73 -23.22 -8.77 12.73
N ASP A 74 -24.18 -8.79 13.66
CA ASP A 74 -25.29 -7.84 13.70
C ASP A 74 -24.97 -6.71 14.68
N SER A 75 -24.76 -5.50 14.15
CA SER A 75 -24.51 -4.27 14.93
C SER A 75 -25.57 -3.94 15.99
N ARG A 76 -26.78 -4.49 15.90
CA ARG A 76 -27.87 -4.27 16.85
C ARG A 76 -27.91 -5.30 17.98
N ALA A 77 -27.16 -6.38 17.85
CA ALA A 77 -27.08 -7.46 18.81
C ALA A 77 -25.76 -7.39 19.59
N PRO A 78 -25.73 -7.87 20.85
CA PRO A 78 -24.47 -8.08 21.54
C PRO A 78 -23.61 -9.11 20.79
N SER A 79 -22.30 -9.04 20.99
CA SER A 79 -21.38 -10.04 20.45
C SER A 79 -21.76 -11.43 20.99
N PRO A 80 -21.86 -12.45 20.12
CA PRO A 80 -22.17 -13.81 20.56
C PRO A 80 -20.98 -14.49 21.26
N VAL A 81 -19.79 -13.87 21.22
CA VAL A 81 -18.54 -14.40 21.76
C VAL A 81 -17.82 -13.37 22.63
N VAL A 82 -17.02 -13.87 23.57
CA VAL A 82 -16.06 -13.10 24.35
C VAL A 82 -14.66 -13.50 23.88
N CYS A 83 -13.81 -12.52 23.56
CA CYS A 83 -12.46 -12.77 23.07
C CYS A 83 -11.42 -12.07 23.94
N LEU A 84 -10.35 -12.78 24.27
CA LEU A 84 -9.21 -12.30 25.05
C LEU A 84 -7.95 -12.37 24.19
N ALA A 85 -7.32 -11.22 23.98
CA ALA A 85 -6.08 -11.12 23.22
C ALA A 85 -4.87 -11.07 24.15
N ASN A 86 -3.74 -11.58 23.67
CA ASN A 86 -2.46 -11.42 24.35
C ASN A 86 -1.96 -9.96 24.24
N GLN A 87 -0.91 -9.62 25.01
CA GLN A 87 -0.44 -8.23 25.17
C GLN A 87 -0.02 -7.56 23.86
N ASN A 88 0.52 -8.33 22.91
CA ASN A 88 1.01 -7.87 21.61
C ASN A 88 -0.02 -8.03 20.48
N GLY A 89 -1.22 -8.56 20.77
CA GLY A 89 -2.28 -8.78 19.77
C GLY A 89 -1.92 -9.81 18.70
N SER A 90 -0.91 -10.65 18.93
CA SER A 90 -0.50 -11.71 17.99
C SER A 90 -1.37 -12.96 18.08
N GLN A 91 -2.15 -13.08 19.15
CA GLN A 91 -3.06 -14.19 19.36
C GLN A 91 -4.31 -13.72 20.11
N VAL A 92 -5.46 -14.26 19.73
CA VAL A 92 -6.72 -14.06 20.44
C VAL A 92 -7.44 -15.38 20.63
N GLU A 93 -7.99 -15.58 21.82
CA GLU A 93 -8.82 -16.73 22.17
C GLU A 93 -10.25 -16.26 22.35
N CYS A 94 -11.19 -16.88 21.65
CA CYS A 94 -12.61 -16.54 21.66
C CYS A 94 -13.44 -17.71 22.20
N GLU A 95 -14.22 -17.45 23.25
CA GLU A 95 -15.19 -18.38 23.82
C GLU A 95 -16.42 -18.49 22.92
N LEU A 96 -16.64 -19.68 22.36
CA LEU A 96 -17.76 -19.97 21.45
C LEU A 96 -18.99 -20.52 22.19
N GLY A 97 -18.78 -21.11 23.36
CA GLY A 97 -19.84 -21.58 24.25
C GLY A 97 -19.42 -22.78 25.11
N ASN A 98 -20.09 -22.94 26.25
CA ASN A 98 -19.93 -24.11 27.12
C ASN A 98 -21.28 -24.67 27.57
N PRO A 99 -21.85 -25.67 26.85
CA PRO A 99 -21.40 -26.15 25.54
C PRO A 99 -21.85 -25.24 24.38
N MET A 100 -21.12 -25.27 23.27
CA MET A 100 -21.62 -24.84 21.97
C MET A 100 -22.62 -25.90 21.47
N LYS A 101 -23.89 -25.54 21.44
CA LYS A 101 -25.00 -26.46 21.15
C LYS A 101 -24.94 -27.07 19.75
N ARG A 102 -25.43 -28.30 19.61
CA ARG A 102 -25.72 -28.93 18.32
C ARG A 102 -26.54 -27.98 17.44
N GLY A 103 -26.11 -27.80 16.20
CA GLY A 103 -26.74 -26.91 15.21
C GLY A 103 -26.39 -25.43 15.38
N ALA A 104 -25.58 -25.06 16.38
CA ALA A 104 -25.22 -23.66 16.60
C ALA A 104 -24.35 -23.12 15.47
N GLN A 105 -24.56 -21.85 15.14
CA GLN A 105 -23.73 -21.09 14.21
C GLN A 105 -23.44 -19.74 14.82
N VAL A 106 -22.16 -19.37 14.84
CA VAL A 106 -21.67 -18.15 15.46
C VAL A 106 -20.91 -17.36 14.42
N ARG A 107 -21.28 -16.07 14.26
CA ARG A 107 -20.67 -15.16 13.29
C ARG A 107 -20.26 -13.86 13.96
N PHE A 108 -19.05 -13.42 13.67
CA PHE A 108 -18.49 -12.17 14.20
C PHE A 108 -17.31 -11.72 13.32
N PHE A 109 -16.78 -10.53 13.62
CA PHE A 109 -15.61 -9.99 12.96
C PHE A 109 -14.47 -9.74 13.95
N LEU A 110 -13.27 -10.16 13.58
CA LEU A 110 -12.04 -9.70 14.21
C LEU A 110 -11.49 -8.52 13.42
N ILE A 111 -11.29 -7.40 14.09
CA ILE A 111 -10.70 -6.19 13.51
C ILE A 111 -9.21 -6.25 13.75
N LEU A 112 -8.43 -6.15 12.67
CA LEU A 112 -6.98 -6.27 12.66
C LEU A 112 -6.39 -4.94 12.19
N SER A 113 -5.39 -4.45 12.91
CA SER A 113 -4.70 -3.20 12.58
C SER A 113 -3.73 -3.42 11.43
N THR A 114 -3.73 -2.54 10.43
CA THR A 114 -2.84 -2.61 9.26
C THR A 114 -1.52 -1.85 9.47
N LEU A 115 -1.30 -1.29 10.66
CA LEU A 115 -0.15 -0.43 10.96
C LEU A 115 1.20 -1.14 10.86
N GLY A 116 1.22 -2.47 10.94
CA GLY A 116 2.43 -3.28 10.79
C GLY A 116 2.79 -3.59 9.33
N ILE A 117 1.90 -3.36 8.36
CA ILE A 117 2.14 -3.67 6.96
C ILE A 117 3.17 -2.68 6.35
N THR A 118 4.12 -3.21 5.59
CA THR A 118 5.19 -2.44 4.94
C THR A 118 5.18 -2.61 3.42
N ILE A 119 5.99 -1.85 2.68
CA ILE A 119 6.11 -2.00 1.22
C ILE A 119 6.64 -3.38 0.77
N GLN A 120 7.27 -4.13 1.68
CA GLN A 120 7.77 -5.48 1.40
C GLN A 120 6.73 -6.57 1.70
N THR A 121 5.65 -6.23 2.38
CA THR A 121 4.59 -7.18 2.73
C THR A 121 3.77 -7.49 1.48
N THR A 122 3.79 -8.75 1.06
CA THR A 122 3.15 -9.23 -0.17
C THR A 122 2.03 -10.23 0.12
N ASP A 123 2.15 -10.99 1.20
CA ASP A 123 1.17 -11.99 1.61
C ASP A 123 0.96 -11.91 3.12
N LEU A 124 -0.28 -12.15 3.54
CA LEU A 124 -0.71 -12.23 4.93
C LEU A 124 -1.40 -13.57 5.16
N ALA A 125 -1.16 -14.17 6.31
CA ALA A 125 -1.74 -15.45 6.70
C ALA A 125 -2.18 -15.39 8.16
N VAL A 126 -3.47 -15.64 8.40
CA VAL A 126 -4.05 -15.77 9.74
C VAL A 126 -4.44 -17.22 9.94
N GLU A 127 -3.97 -17.83 11.02
CA GLU A 127 -4.30 -19.20 11.38
C GLU A 127 -5.45 -19.22 12.39
N LEU A 128 -6.44 -20.07 12.15
CA LEU A 128 -7.65 -20.24 12.95
C LEU A 128 -7.72 -21.69 13.41
N ALA A 129 -7.55 -21.93 14.70
CA ALA A 129 -7.58 -23.25 15.31
C ALA A 129 -8.78 -23.36 16.27
N LEU A 130 -9.59 -24.39 16.09
CA LEU A 130 -10.70 -24.69 16.98
C LEU A 130 -10.27 -25.73 18.03
N SER A 131 -10.74 -25.59 19.26
CA SER A 131 -10.50 -26.56 20.33
C SER A 131 -11.75 -26.75 21.20
N THR A 132 -11.86 -27.93 21.79
CA THR A 132 -12.95 -28.36 22.67
C THR A 132 -12.45 -29.52 23.53
N ILE A 133 -13.07 -29.75 24.68
CA ILE A 133 -12.82 -30.95 25.50
C ILE A 133 -13.68 -32.16 25.08
N SER A 134 -14.63 -31.97 24.16
CA SER A 134 -15.41 -33.07 23.57
C SER A 134 -14.52 -33.89 22.62
N GLU A 135 -14.85 -35.18 22.44
CA GLU A 135 -14.16 -36.02 21.45
C GLU A 135 -14.48 -35.56 20.04
N GLN A 136 -13.48 -35.02 19.34
CA GLN A 136 -13.64 -34.57 17.96
C GLN A 136 -12.36 -34.80 17.16
N PRO A 137 -12.30 -35.84 16.32
CA PRO A 137 -11.12 -36.13 15.51
C PRO A 137 -10.97 -35.11 14.37
N GLY A 138 -9.73 -34.69 14.09
CA GLY A 138 -9.41 -33.92 12.87
C GLY A 138 -9.82 -32.45 12.88
N LEU A 139 -9.79 -31.79 14.05
CA LEU A 139 -9.87 -30.32 14.17
C LEU A 139 -8.58 -29.66 13.64
N GLU A 140 -8.40 -29.69 12.32
CA GLU A 140 -7.24 -29.08 11.67
C GLU A 140 -7.37 -27.55 11.60
N PRO A 141 -6.29 -26.80 11.84
CA PRO A 141 -6.28 -25.35 11.68
C PRO A 141 -6.59 -24.91 10.23
N VAL A 142 -7.34 -23.81 10.11
CA VAL A 142 -7.65 -23.17 8.82
C VAL A 142 -6.80 -21.91 8.67
N VAL A 143 -6.16 -21.73 7.51
CA VAL A 143 -5.35 -20.54 7.22
C VAL A 143 -6.07 -19.62 6.24
N ALA A 144 -6.46 -18.43 6.70
CA ALA A 144 -6.97 -17.36 5.86
C ALA A 144 -5.80 -16.57 5.25
N ARG A 145 -5.68 -16.61 3.91
CA ARG A 145 -4.61 -15.93 3.17
C ARG A 145 -5.13 -14.72 2.41
N ALA A 146 -4.35 -13.65 2.41
CA ALA A 146 -4.61 -12.45 1.61
C ALA A 146 -3.33 -11.93 0.94
N ARG A 147 -3.43 -11.55 -0.34
CA ARG A 147 -2.37 -10.85 -1.07
C ARG A 147 -2.47 -9.36 -0.84
N VAL A 148 -1.34 -8.72 -0.54
CA VAL A 148 -1.28 -7.27 -0.30
C VAL A 148 -0.83 -6.57 -1.58
N VAL A 149 -1.64 -5.59 -2.01
CA VAL A 149 -1.31 -4.70 -3.12
C VAL A 149 -1.27 -3.28 -2.57
N ILE A 150 -0.14 -2.60 -2.75
CA ILE A 150 0.04 -1.21 -2.29
C ILE A 150 0.00 -0.30 -3.50
N GLU A 151 -0.98 0.60 -3.54
CA GLU A 151 -1.11 1.57 -4.61
C GLU A 151 -0.43 2.89 -4.23
N LEU A 152 0.54 3.30 -5.05
CA LEU A 152 1.29 4.54 -4.90
C LEU A 152 0.86 5.54 -5.99
N PRO A 153 0.03 6.55 -5.67
CA PRO A 153 -0.40 7.55 -6.65
C PRO A 153 0.70 8.60 -6.86
N LEU A 154 1.75 8.18 -7.58
CA LEU A 154 2.84 9.05 -8.01
C LEU A 154 2.40 9.92 -9.18
N SER A 155 2.78 11.19 -9.16
CA SER A 155 2.62 12.10 -10.31
C SER A 155 3.92 12.81 -10.62
N VAL A 156 4.19 12.98 -11.91
CA VAL A 156 5.36 13.70 -12.42
C VAL A 156 4.88 14.93 -13.20
N THR A 157 5.41 16.10 -12.86
CA THR A 157 5.15 17.36 -13.57
C THR A 157 6.45 18.00 -14.02
N GLY A 158 6.43 18.69 -15.15
CA GLY A 158 7.61 19.34 -15.73
C GLY A 158 7.30 20.75 -16.24
N VAL A 159 8.16 21.71 -15.95
CA VAL A 159 8.03 23.12 -16.37
C VAL A 159 9.34 23.61 -16.98
N ALA A 160 9.26 24.35 -18.08
CA ALA A 160 10.40 25.00 -18.72
C ALA A 160 10.34 26.52 -18.57
N VAL A 161 11.45 27.14 -18.18
CA VAL A 161 11.57 28.59 -17.95
C VAL A 161 12.81 29.13 -18.68
N PRO A 162 12.64 30.04 -19.66
CA PRO A 162 11.36 30.47 -20.23
C PRO A 162 10.70 29.34 -21.05
N SER A 163 9.37 29.38 -21.17
CA SER A 163 8.60 28.37 -21.94
C SER A 163 8.72 28.54 -23.45
N ARG A 164 9.22 29.70 -23.90
CA ARG A 164 9.48 30.01 -25.32
C ARG A 164 10.81 30.74 -25.42
N LEU A 165 11.57 30.37 -26.44
CA LEU A 165 12.77 31.08 -26.85
C LEU A 165 12.54 31.69 -28.23
N PHE A 166 13.05 32.90 -28.41
CA PHE A 166 13.10 33.53 -29.72
C PHE A 166 14.49 33.32 -30.30
N PHE A 167 14.53 32.72 -31.49
CA PHE A 167 15.76 32.59 -32.25
C PHE A 167 16.00 33.90 -33.01
N GLY A 168 16.95 34.71 -32.55
CA GLY A 168 17.30 35.97 -33.19
C GLY A 168 18.63 36.50 -32.65
N GLY A 169 19.66 36.52 -33.49
CA GLY A 169 20.98 37.00 -33.13
C GLY A 169 21.97 36.92 -34.29
N VAL A 170 23.04 37.71 -34.22
CA VAL A 170 24.18 37.61 -35.15
C VAL A 170 24.90 36.29 -34.86
N VAL A 171 25.10 35.45 -35.88
CA VAL A 171 25.88 34.21 -35.77
C VAL A 171 27.29 34.59 -35.30
N ARG A 172 27.55 34.37 -34.01
CA ARG A 172 28.88 34.45 -33.40
C ARG A 172 29.33 33.02 -33.15
N GLY A 173 30.63 32.76 -33.36
CA GLY A 173 31.21 31.42 -33.51
C GLY A 173 30.94 30.42 -32.37
N GLU A 174 31.52 29.24 -32.50
CA GLU A 174 31.24 27.98 -31.77
C GLU A 174 31.30 28.05 -30.22
N SER A 175 31.65 29.19 -29.63
CA SER A 175 31.75 29.44 -28.19
C SER A 175 30.48 29.96 -27.52
N GLN A 176 29.38 30.21 -28.25
CA GLN A 176 28.11 30.70 -27.70
C GLN A 176 26.93 29.77 -28.03
N VAL A 177 26.61 28.88 -27.09
CA VAL A 177 25.65 27.76 -27.26
C VAL A 177 24.16 28.18 -27.22
N GLY A 178 23.87 29.48 -27.08
CA GLY A 178 22.51 30.03 -27.14
C GLY A 178 21.93 30.42 -25.78
N SER A 179 20.61 30.67 -25.74
CA SER A 179 19.90 31.12 -24.55
C SER A 179 19.68 29.99 -23.54
N ALA A 180 19.86 30.29 -22.26
CA ALA A 180 19.64 29.34 -21.18
C ALA A 180 18.15 29.03 -20.98
N VAL A 181 17.84 27.76 -20.73
CA VAL A 181 16.50 27.28 -20.34
C VAL A 181 16.64 26.42 -19.10
N ARG A 182 15.80 26.67 -18.10
CA ARG A 182 15.69 25.84 -16.90
C ARG A 182 14.51 24.89 -17.05
N PHE A 183 14.75 23.61 -16.79
CA PHE A 183 13.69 22.61 -16.68
C PHE A 183 13.58 22.19 -15.22
N GLU A 184 12.37 22.31 -14.66
CA GLU A 184 12.03 21.87 -13.31
C GLU A 184 11.09 20.68 -13.42
N VAL A 185 11.52 19.52 -12.90
CA VAL A 185 10.72 18.30 -12.88
C VAL A 185 10.43 17.93 -11.44
N THR A 186 9.15 17.84 -11.09
CA THR A 186 8.67 17.54 -9.74
C THR A 186 8.02 16.17 -9.73
N VAL A 187 8.51 15.29 -8.86
CA VAL A 187 7.88 14.01 -8.54
C VAL A 187 7.17 14.16 -7.20
N SER A 188 5.87 13.89 -7.17
CA SER A 188 5.08 13.96 -5.94
C SER A 188 4.32 12.67 -5.70
N ASN A 189 4.34 12.17 -4.47
CA ASN A 189 3.40 11.16 -4.00
C ASN A 189 2.23 11.87 -3.31
N ARG A 190 1.02 11.74 -3.85
CA ARG A 190 -0.20 12.30 -3.24
C ARG A 190 -0.87 11.34 -2.24
N GLY A 191 -0.37 10.11 -2.14
CA GLY A 191 -0.82 9.09 -1.20
C GLY A 191 -0.08 9.21 0.14
N GLN A 192 -0.30 8.25 1.03
CA GLN A 192 0.41 8.22 2.30
C GLN A 192 1.92 8.05 2.06
N SER A 193 2.72 8.79 2.84
CA SER A 193 4.16 8.62 2.85
C SER A 193 4.50 7.27 3.45
N LEU A 194 4.98 6.34 2.64
CA LEU A 194 5.54 5.10 3.14
C LEU A 194 6.81 5.44 3.96
N LYS A 195 6.95 4.83 5.14
CA LYS A 195 8.16 4.98 5.98
C LYS A 195 9.42 4.54 5.24
N THR A 196 9.26 3.59 4.31
CA THR A 196 10.28 3.10 3.40
C THR A 196 9.73 3.22 1.98
N LEU A 197 10.00 4.33 1.31
CA LEU A 197 9.97 4.30 -0.14
C LEU A 197 11.08 3.33 -0.55
N GLY A 198 10.71 2.23 -1.21
CA GLY A 198 11.69 1.51 -2.02
C GLY A 198 12.38 2.49 -2.96
N SER A 199 13.56 2.15 -3.46
CA SER A 199 14.30 3.04 -4.38
C SER A 199 13.44 3.37 -5.60
N ALA A 200 12.96 4.62 -5.69
CA ALA A 200 12.28 5.14 -6.85
C ALA A 200 13.30 5.78 -7.80
N PHE A 201 13.13 5.55 -9.10
CA PHE A 201 14.02 6.09 -10.12
C PHE A 201 13.20 6.94 -11.09
N LEU A 202 13.76 8.09 -11.47
CA LEU A 202 13.20 8.94 -12.51
C LEU A 202 14.15 8.90 -13.71
N THR A 203 13.63 8.51 -14.88
CA THR A 203 14.38 8.55 -16.14
C THR A 203 13.91 9.74 -16.96
N LEU A 204 14.83 10.67 -17.25
CA LEU A 204 14.59 11.82 -18.11
C LEU A 204 15.20 11.58 -19.48
N LEU A 205 14.36 11.57 -20.52
CA LEU A 205 14.82 11.56 -21.90
C LEU A 205 15.16 12.98 -22.32
N TRP A 206 16.45 13.25 -22.57
CA TRP A 206 16.94 14.59 -22.87
C TRP A 206 17.19 14.76 -24.38
N PRO A 207 16.57 15.75 -25.04
CA PRO A 207 16.73 15.96 -26.48
C PRO A 207 18.04 16.71 -26.77
N HIS A 208 19.16 15.98 -26.72
CA HIS A 208 20.49 16.53 -26.91
C HIS A 208 20.76 16.96 -28.36
N GLU A 209 20.25 16.20 -29.33
CA GLU A 209 20.57 16.35 -30.76
C GLU A 209 19.31 16.16 -31.62
N ILE A 210 19.26 16.86 -32.75
CA ILE A 210 18.28 16.62 -33.81
C ILE A 210 18.83 15.64 -34.87
N SER A 211 17.95 15.10 -35.70
CA SER A 211 18.25 14.02 -36.66
C SER A 211 19.40 14.27 -37.65
N ASN A 212 19.90 15.50 -37.76
CA ASN A 212 20.94 15.91 -38.69
C ASN A 212 22.33 16.09 -38.06
N GLY A 213 22.57 15.63 -36.83
CA GLY A 213 23.87 15.80 -36.18
C GLY A 213 23.99 17.01 -35.25
N LYS A 214 23.03 17.95 -35.32
CA LYS A 214 23.16 19.25 -34.62
C LYS A 214 22.61 19.20 -33.20
N TRP A 215 23.34 19.81 -32.28
CA TRP A 215 22.91 19.93 -30.89
C TRP A 215 21.66 20.80 -30.77
N LEU A 216 20.74 20.37 -29.92
CA LEU A 216 19.50 21.09 -29.61
C LEU A 216 19.56 21.67 -28.20
N LEU A 217 19.61 20.82 -27.16
CA LEU A 217 19.73 21.24 -25.77
C LEU A 217 20.94 20.62 -25.10
N TYR A 218 21.87 21.47 -24.66
CA TYR A 218 23.02 21.04 -23.90
C TYR A 218 22.74 21.10 -22.37
N PRO A 219 22.85 19.98 -21.63
CA PRO A 219 22.62 19.96 -20.20
C PRO A 219 23.81 20.57 -19.45
N LEU A 220 23.66 21.81 -18.97
CA LEU A 220 24.73 22.56 -18.31
C LEU A 220 24.88 22.25 -16.82
N HIS A 221 23.76 22.01 -16.12
CA HIS A 221 23.75 21.72 -14.70
C HIS A 221 22.52 20.87 -14.38
N LEU A 222 22.70 19.88 -13.52
CA LEU A 222 21.64 19.00 -13.06
C LEU A 222 21.73 18.88 -11.54
N GLN A 223 20.63 19.13 -10.86
CA GLN A 223 20.55 19.09 -9.41
C GLN A 223 19.28 18.37 -8.98
N LEU A 224 19.44 17.41 -8.07
CA LEU A 224 18.32 16.78 -7.39
C LEU A 224 18.05 17.52 -6.09
N ALA A 225 16.90 18.18 -6.00
CA ALA A 225 16.41 18.76 -4.75
C ALA A 225 15.67 17.69 -3.94
N ALA A 226 16.40 16.96 -3.10
CA ALA A 226 15.84 15.95 -2.19
C ALA A 226 15.98 16.39 -0.71
N PRO A 227 15.11 15.90 0.20
CA PRO A 227 15.30 16.05 1.63
C PRO A 227 16.69 15.55 2.09
N ALA A 228 17.25 16.16 3.13
CA ALA A 228 18.58 15.83 3.63
C ALA A 228 18.74 14.34 3.91
N GLY A 229 19.76 13.71 3.35
CA GLY A 229 20.06 12.28 3.51
C GLY A 229 19.34 11.32 2.54
N GLN A 230 18.53 11.82 1.60
CA GLN A 230 17.80 10.99 0.62
C GLN A 230 18.16 11.29 -0.85
N GLY A 231 19.23 12.05 -1.10
CA GLY A 231 19.67 12.42 -2.45
C GLY A 231 20.68 11.44 -3.03
N GLY A 232 20.32 10.75 -4.11
CA GLY A 232 21.28 10.06 -4.98
C GLY A 232 21.90 11.00 -6.01
N ALA A 233 23.09 10.65 -6.53
CA ALA A 233 23.68 11.37 -7.65
C ALA A 233 22.94 11.04 -8.96
N CYS A 234 22.59 12.04 -9.75
CA CYS A 234 22.07 11.83 -11.10
C CYS A 234 23.19 11.32 -12.02
N SER A 235 22.86 10.41 -12.93
CA SER A 235 23.77 9.86 -13.94
C SER A 235 23.11 9.87 -15.32
N PRO A 236 23.83 10.19 -16.41
CA PRO A 236 25.24 10.64 -16.46
C PRO A 236 25.44 12.07 -15.91
N PRO A 237 26.68 12.49 -15.60
CA PRO A 237 26.95 13.86 -15.17
C PRO A 237 26.64 14.88 -16.27
N ALA A 238 26.07 16.02 -15.88
CA ALA A 238 25.85 17.15 -16.78
C ALA A 238 27.18 17.84 -17.13
N ASN A 239 27.17 18.57 -18.25
CA ASN A 239 28.25 19.43 -18.70
C ASN A 239 29.64 18.78 -18.92
N PRO A 240 29.74 17.74 -19.77
CA PRO A 240 31.03 17.09 -20.06
C PRO A 240 32.06 18.04 -20.68
N LEU A 241 31.63 19.06 -21.42
CA LEU A 241 32.50 20.05 -22.08
C LEU A 241 32.93 21.20 -21.16
N ARG A 242 32.47 21.23 -19.90
CA ARG A 242 32.80 22.26 -18.91
C ARG A 242 32.52 23.70 -19.38
N LEU A 243 31.39 23.88 -20.05
CA LEU A 243 30.91 25.20 -20.48
C LEU A 243 30.45 26.01 -19.27
N ALA A 244 30.57 27.35 -19.36
CA ALA A 244 30.14 28.27 -18.31
C ALA A 244 28.90 29.06 -18.76
N LEU A 245 27.97 29.28 -17.85
CA LEU A 245 26.85 30.19 -18.09
C LEU A 245 27.36 31.63 -18.04
N VAL A 246 27.19 32.38 -19.12
CA VAL A 246 27.48 33.82 -19.13
C VAL A 246 26.19 34.58 -18.86
N PRO A 247 26.09 35.39 -17.78
CA PRO A 247 24.91 36.21 -17.56
C PRO A 247 24.73 37.21 -18.70
N PRO A 248 23.48 37.53 -19.08
CA PRO A 248 23.23 38.55 -20.09
C PRO A 248 23.89 39.87 -19.67
N ARG A 249 24.67 40.49 -20.56
CA ARG A 249 25.24 41.81 -20.31
C ARG A 249 24.09 42.80 -20.10
N GLU A 250 24.01 43.43 -18.94
CA GLU A 250 23.19 44.62 -18.76
C GLU A 250 23.65 45.65 -19.81
N GLY A 251 22.76 45.96 -20.76
CA GLY A 251 23.01 47.00 -21.73
C GLY A 251 23.16 48.32 -20.98
N GLY A 252 24.36 48.90 -21.03
CA GLY A 252 24.62 50.23 -20.51
C GLY A 252 23.61 51.21 -21.09
N ALA A 253 22.85 51.87 -20.20
CA ALA A 253 22.06 53.03 -20.52
C ALA A 253 23.00 54.16 -20.96
N GLY A 254 23.31 54.18 -22.26
CA GLY A 254 23.98 55.29 -22.91
C GLY A 254 22.97 56.40 -23.20
N MET A 255 23.06 57.47 -22.42
CA MET A 255 22.95 58.88 -22.81
C MET A 255 21.85 59.27 -23.83
N ARG A 256 20.83 59.97 -23.33
CA ARG A 256 20.35 61.23 -23.89
C ARG A 256 20.07 62.21 -22.75
#